data_AF-A0A928LUW3-F1
#
_entry.id   AF-A0A928LUW3-F1
#
_cell.length_a   1.000
_cell.length_b   1.000
_cell.length_c   1.000
_cell.angle_alpha   90.00
_cell.angle_beta   90.00
_cell.angle_gamma   90.00
#
_symmetry.space_group_name_H-M   'P 1'
#
loop_
_entity.id
_entity.type
_entity.pdbx_description
1 polymer ?
#
loop_
_entity_poly.entity_id
_entity_poly.type
_entity_poly.pdbx_seq_one_letter_code
_entity_poly.pdbx_strand_id
1 'polypeptide(L)'
;MDDIYDICRGGEKIGKAHVSAEGLYYRFRCYCTLTGDVIYRLIAVCGGKTENLGIPIPNGDAFHLEKRLPASRFSDGSMEIRAVPGNLRQERIFAPVYPDEPFRYIASLKNARMERRDGQTGVTFVQDQLSLTSVSNSK
;
A
#
# COMPACT_ATOMS: atom_id res chain seq x y z
N MET A 1 24.23 14.64 6.97
CA MET A 1 24.22 13.20 7.30
C MET A 1 23.51 12.52 6.15
N ASP A 2 24.22 11.63 5.48
CA ASP A 2 23.74 10.91 4.30
C ASP A 2 23.59 9.45 4.70
N ASP A 3 22.35 9.01 4.83
CA ASP A 3 22.02 7.67 5.25
C ASP A 3 21.44 6.89 4.08
N ILE A 4 21.69 5.58 4.06
CA ILE A 4 21.19 4.66 3.04
C ILE A 4 20.26 3.67 3.71
N TYR A 5 19.03 3.63 3.23
CA TYR A 5 17.99 2.73 3.71
C TYR A 5 17.60 1.74 2.62
N ASP A 6 17.33 0.50 3.01
CA ASP A 6 16.76 -0.48 2.11
C ASP A 6 15.27 -0.17 1.88
N ILE A 7 14.82 -0.32 0.63
CA ILE A 7 13.41 -0.23 0.27
C ILE A 7 12.86 -1.65 0.25
N CYS A 8 11.88 -1.92 1.10
CA CYS A 8 11.29 -3.25 1.23
C CYS A 8 9.84 -3.31 0.75
N ARG A 9 9.46 -4.42 0.11
CA ARG A 9 8.09 -4.79 -0.25
C ARG A 9 7.75 -6.12 0.42
N GLY A 10 6.84 -6.10 1.40
CA GLY A 10 6.45 -7.33 2.10
C GLY A 10 7.62 -8.08 2.77
N GLY A 11 8.68 -7.37 3.18
CA GLY A 11 9.90 -7.95 3.75
C GLY A 11 11.01 -8.26 2.72
N GLU A 12 10.69 -8.28 1.43
CA GLU A 12 11.68 -8.43 0.37
C GLU A 12 12.35 -7.08 0.05
N LYS A 13 13.68 -7.05 0.00
CA LYS A 13 14.42 -5.87 -0.45
C LYS A 13 14.32 -5.70 -1.96
N ILE A 14 13.81 -4.55 -2.40
CA ILE A 14 13.60 -4.23 -3.82
C ILE A 14 14.39 -3.02 -4.30
N GLY A 15 15.14 -2.36 -3.41
CA GLY A 15 15.86 -1.14 -3.78
C GLY A 15 16.57 -0.45 -2.62
N LYS A 16 17.01 0.78 -2.87
CA LYS A 16 17.69 1.64 -1.90
C LYS A 16 17.15 3.07 -1.95
N ALA A 17 17.08 3.70 -0.79
CA ALA A 17 16.78 5.12 -0.62
C ALA A 17 18.00 5.81 -0.01
N HIS A 18 18.51 6.82 -0.69
CA HIS A 18 19.50 7.75 -0.17
C HIS A 18 18.75 8.92 0.47
N VAL A 19 19.04 9.19 1.73
CA VAL A 19 18.40 10.26 2.49
C VAL A 19 19.47 11.22 2.96
N SER A 20 19.37 12.47 2.55
CA SER A 20 20.31 13.53 2.94
C SER A 20 19.58 14.67 3.65
N ALA A 21 20.21 15.20 4.69
CA ALA A 21 19.75 16.43 5.35
C ALA A 21 20.16 17.67 4.53
N GLU A 22 19.18 18.40 4.01
CA GLU A 22 19.34 19.67 3.28
C GLU A 22 18.69 20.81 4.11
N GLY A 23 19.35 21.22 5.20
CA GLY A 23 18.84 22.26 6.11
C GLY A 23 17.59 21.80 6.87
N LEU A 24 16.45 22.47 6.66
CA LEU A 24 15.17 22.14 7.30
C LEU A 24 14.40 21.01 6.59
N TYR A 25 15.01 20.37 5.59
CA TYR A 25 14.40 19.34 4.78
C TYR A 25 15.26 18.09 4.73
N TYR A 26 14.61 16.94 4.59
CA TYR A 26 15.24 15.74 4.06
C TYR A 26 14.96 15.62 2.58
N ARG A 27 16.00 15.25 1.82
CA ARG A 27 15.89 14.84 0.43
C ARG A 27 16.02 13.33 0.35
N PHE A 28 15.00 12.73 -0.25
CA PHE A 28 14.93 11.31 -0.53
C PHE A 28 15.21 11.09 -2.02
N ARG A 29 16.15 10.20 -2.32
CA ARG A 29 16.40 9.67 -3.66
C ARG A 29 16.29 8.16 -3.61
N CYS A 30 15.19 7.65 -4.14
CA CYS A 30 14.85 6.24 -4.11
C CYS A 30 15.06 5.62 -5.49
N TYR A 31 15.65 4.42 -5.51
CA TYR A 31 15.80 3.57 -6.69
C TYR A 31 15.37 2.16 -6.33
N CYS A 32 14.41 1.61 -7.06
CA CYS A 32 13.85 0.29 -6.79
C CYS A 32 13.37 -0.42 -8.04
N THR A 33 13.25 -1.74 -7.98
CA THR A 33 12.65 -2.56 -9.02
C THR A 33 11.22 -2.92 -8.61
N LEU A 34 10.28 -2.69 -9.52
CA LEU A 34 8.86 -3.02 -9.36
C LEU A 34 8.39 -3.72 -10.63
N THR A 35 7.39 -4.59 -10.52
CA THR A 35 6.91 -5.38 -11.67
C THR A 35 6.11 -4.54 -12.69
N GLY A 36 5.64 -3.36 -12.29
CA GLY A 36 4.82 -2.47 -13.14
C GLY A 36 3.33 -2.83 -13.18
N ASP A 37 2.95 -4.05 -12.81
CA ASP A 37 1.55 -4.53 -12.82
C ASP A 37 0.65 -3.81 -11.81
N VAL A 38 1.26 -3.30 -10.74
CA VAL A 38 0.59 -2.63 -9.64
C VAL A 38 1.29 -1.31 -9.38
N ILE A 39 0.52 -0.23 -9.19
CA ILE A 39 1.05 1.06 -8.77
C ILE A 39 1.50 0.93 -7.32
N TYR A 40 2.79 1.16 -7.05
CA TYR A 40 3.33 1.22 -5.70
C TYR A 40 3.58 2.67 -5.27
N ARG A 41 3.42 2.91 -3.98
CA ARG A 41 3.76 4.14 -3.28
C ARG A 41 4.86 3.84 -2.28
N LEU A 42 5.87 4.68 -2.23
CA LEU A 42 6.88 4.64 -1.18
C LEU A 42 6.40 5.43 0.03
N ILE A 43 6.58 4.82 1.19
CA ILE A 43 6.34 5.44 2.49
C ILE A 43 7.61 5.33 3.33
N ALA A 44 7.82 6.32 4.20
CA ALA A 44 8.80 6.26 5.27
C ALA A 44 8.08 6.02 6.60
N VAL A 45 8.52 5.02 7.35
CA VAL A 45 8.03 4.72 8.69
C VAL A 45 9.09 5.14 9.69
N CYS A 46 8.74 6.00 10.64
CA CYS A 46 9.65 6.52 11.65
C CYS A 46 8.90 6.75 12.96
N GLY A 47 9.39 6.18 14.07
CA GLY A 47 8.76 6.38 15.39
C GLY A 47 7.27 6.04 15.46
N GLY A 48 6.80 5.06 14.68
CA GLY A 48 5.39 4.69 14.58
C GLY A 48 4.52 5.61 13.70
N LYS A 49 5.08 6.68 13.12
CA LYS A 49 4.42 7.53 12.11
C LYS A 49 4.77 7.07 10.71
N THR A 50 3.86 7.31 9.78
CA THR A 50 4.04 6.98 8.36
C THR A 50 3.96 8.26 7.53
N GLU A 51 5.02 8.55 6.78
CA GLU A 51 5.10 9.67 5.85
C GLU A 51 5.07 9.20 4.40
N ASN A 52 4.29 9.89 3.58
CA ASN A 52 4.11 9.55 2.18
C ASN A 52 5.20 10.21 1.33
N LEU A 53 6.06 9.41 0.70
CA LEU A 53 7.12 9.92 -0.17
C LEU A 53 6.60 10.17 -1.59
N GLY A 54 5.74 9.28 -2.10
CA GLY A 54 5.14 9.40 -3.42
C GLY A 54 5.11 8.09 -4.21
N ILE A 55 4.71 8.18 -5.47
CA ILE A 55 4.70 7.05 -6.42
C ILE A 55 6.00 7.14 -7.24
N PRO A 56 6.88 6.12 -7.21
CA PRO A 56 8.03 6.06 -8.10
C PRO A 56 7.62 6.03 -9.57
N ILE A 57 8.39 6.72 -10.41
CA ILE A 57 8.19 6.75 -11.85
C ILE A 57 9.18 5.80 -12.54
N PRO A 58 8.79 5.13 -13.64
CA PRO A 58 9.72 4.34 -14.44
C PRO A 58 10.92 5.17 -14.94
N ASN A 59 12.11 4.59 -14.90
CA ASN A 59 13.34 5.13 -15.45
C ASN A 59 14.23 3.96 -15.92
N GLY A 60 14.17 3.65 -17.22
CA GLY A 60 14.76 2.44 -17.78
C GLY A 60 14.12 1.18 -17.19
N ASP A 61 14.95 0.24 -16.76
CA ASP A 61 14.52 -1.04 -16.15
C ASP A 61 14.19 -0.92 -14.65
N ALA A 62 14.19 0.29 -14.11
CA ALA A 62 13.96 0.56 -12.69
C ALA A 62 12.92 1.66 -12.47
N PHE A 63 12.64 1.93 -11.20
CA PHE A 63 11.73 2.97 -10.75
C PHE A 63 12.47 3.95 -9.84
N HIS A 64 12.24 5.23 -10.06
CA HIS A 64 12.89 6.31 -9.35
C HIS A 64 11.88 7.23 -8.66
N LEU A 65 12.21 7.71 -7.47
CA LEU A 65 11.49 8.78 -6.79
C LEU A 65 12.50 9.75 -6.19
N GLU A 66 12.35 11.04 -6.49
CA GLU A 66 13.02 12.10 -5.74
C GLU A 66 11.97 12.96 -5.02
N LYS A 67 12.15 13.17 -3.72
CA LYS A 67 11.21 13.94 -2.90
C LYS A 67 11.95 14.74 -1.83
N ARG A 68 11.48 15.96 -1.56
CA ARG A 68 11.84 16.74 -0.37
C ARG A 68 10.67 16.81 0.60
N LEU A 69 10.95 16.61 1.88
CA LEU A 69 9.98 16.71 2.96
C LEU A 69 10.59 17.46 4.15
N PRO A 70 9.82 18.28 4.88
CA PRO A 70 10.31 18.96 6.08
C PRO A 70 10.85 17.95 7.09
N ALA A 71 12.03 18.23 7.64
CA ALA A 71 12.68 17.35 8.64
C ALA A 71 11.79 17.17 9.89
N SER A 72 10.99 18.18 10.24
CA SER A 72 10.03 18.13 11.36
C SER A 72 8.95 17.05 11.27
N ARG A 73 8.78 16.41 10.10
CA ARG A 73 7.86 15.27 9.92
C ARG A 73 8.42 13.96 10.42
N PHE A 74 9.74 13.90 10.62
CA PHE A 74 10.45 12.70 11.01
C PHE A 74 10.92 12.88 12.45
N SER A 75 10.50 11.96 13.32
CA SER A 75 10.97 11.91 14.71
C SER A 75 12.38 11.33 14.79
N ASP A 76 13.04 11.53 15.93
CA ASP A 76 14.28 10.81 16.22
C ASP A 76 14.00 9.31 16.32
N GLY A 77 14.82 8.49 15.65
CA GLY A 77 14.69 7.04 15.65
C GLY A 77 15.09 6.40 14.31
N SER A 78 15.02 5.07 14.24
CA SER A 78 15.28 4.35 12.99
C SER A 78 14.16 4.63 11.97
N MET A 79 14.57 4.86 10.74
CA MET A 79 13.67 5.03 9.60
C MET A 79 13.65 3.76 8.77
N GLU A 80 12.46 3.37 8.30
CA GLU A 80 12.28 2.29 7.35
C GLU A 80 11.57 2.80 6.10
N ILE A 81 12.00 2.36 4.93
CA ILE A 81 11.35 2.72 3.65
C ILE A 81 10.63 1.50 3.10
N ARG A 82 9.33 1.65 2.83
CA ARG A 82 8.48 0.54 2.38
C ARG A 82 7.75 0.91 1.09
N ALA A 83 7.66 -0.05 0.17
CA ALA A 83 6.77 0.02 -0.97
C ALA A 83 5.44 -0.64 -0.61
N VAL A 84 4.37 0.15 -0.68
CA VAL A 84 3.00 -0.30 -0.43
C VAL A 84 2.18 -0.09 -1.70
N PRO A 85 1.22 -0.97 -2.03
CA PRO A 85 0.31 -0.73 -3.15
C PRO A 85 -0.39 0.62 -2.98
N GLY A 86 -0.29 1.50 -3.97
CA GLY A 86 -0.70 2.92 -3.93
C GLY A 86 -2.21 3.16 -3.98
N ASN A 87 -3.01 2.11 -3.72
CA ASN A 87 -4.35 1.83 -4.19
C ASN A 87 -4.34 1.20 -5.59
N LEU A 88 -4.28 -0.14 -5.66
CA LEU A 88 -5.26 -0.79 -6.53
C LEU A 88 -6.60 -0.18 -6.12
N ARG A 89 -7.47 0.20 -7.06
CA ARG A 89 -8.90 0.12 -6.76
C ARG A 89 -9.05 -1.27 -6.17
N GLN A 90 -9.16 -1.36 -4.85
CA GLN A 90 -9.60 -2.57 -4.23
C GLN A 90 -10.95 -2.77 -4.89
N GLU A 91 -11.02 -3.69 -5.85
CA GLU A 91 -12.25 -3.92 -6.58
C GLU A 91 -13.27 -4.23 -5.51
N ARG A 92 -14.15 -3.25 -5.29
CA ARG A 92 -15.14 -3.34 -4.26
C ARG A 92 -16.23 -4.20 -4.87
N ILE A 93 -16.26 -5.45 -4.43
CA ILE A 93 -17.35 -6.35 -4.76
C ILE A 93 -18.59 -5.73 -4.14
N PHE A 94 -19.62 -5.55 -4.96
CA PHE A 94 -20.96 -5.28 -4.48
C PHE A 94 -21.69 -6.60 -4.32
N ALA A 95 -22.01 -6.96 -3.08
CA ALA A 95 -22.85 -8.11 -2.79
C ALA A 95 -24.25 -7.61 -2.40
N PRO A 96 -25.30 -7.95 -3.18
CA PRO A 96 -26.67 -7.60 -2.81
C PRO A 96 -27.06 -8.27 -1.50
N VAL A 97 -27.88 -7.57 -0.70
CA VAL A 97 -28.47 -8.12 0.51
C VAL A 97 -29.90 -8.54 0.20
N TYR A 98 -30.18 -9.84 0.37
CA TYR A 98 -31.51 -10.41 0.29
C TYR A 98 -31.95 -10.81 1.71
N PRO A 99 -33.09 -10.30 2.22
CA PRO A 99 -33.53 -10.61 3.59
C PRO A 99 -33.74 -12.11 3.85
N ASP A 100 -34.13 -12.86 2.82
CA ASP A 100 -34.51 -14.26 2.93
C ASP A 100 -33.32 -15.23 2.77
N GLU A 101 -32.10 -14.72 2.55
CA GLU A 101 -30.89 -15.53 2.38
C GLU A 101 -29.77 -15.15 3.34
N PRO A 102 -29.03 -16.12 3.90
CA PRO A 102 -27.82 -15.84 4.67
C PRO A 102 -26.77 -15.10 3.84
N PHE A 103 -26.26 -13.99 4.38
CA PHE A 103 -25.23 -13.21 3.70
C PHE A 103 -23.89 -13.96 3.67
N ARG A 104 -23.40 -14.30 2.48
CA ARG A 104 -22.25 -15.20 2.29
C ARG A 104 -20.89 -14.60 2.68
N TYR A 105 -20.81 -13.28 2.82
CA TYR A 105 -19.55 -12.55 3.01
C TYR A 105 -19.42 -11.93 4.41
N ILE A 106 -20.00 -12.56 5.44
CA ILE A 106 -19.93 -12.08 6.83
C ILE A 106 -18.47 -11.85 7.27
N ALA A 107 -17.55 -12.73 6.89
CA ALA A 107 -16.13 -12.60 7.20
C ALA A 107 -15.47 -11.33 6.61
N SER A 108 -16.02 -10.80 5.52
CA SER A 108 -15.52 -9.62 4.82
C SER A 108 -16.14 -8.30 5.33
N LEU A 109 -17.03 -8.36 6.34
CA LEU A 109 -17.73 -7.18 6.86
C LEU A 109 -16.83 -6.16 7.58
N LYS A 110 -15.65 -6.59 8.04
CA LYS A 110 -14.72 -5.76 8.83
C LYS A 110 -14.36 -4.43 8.14
N ASN A 111 -14.28 -4.44 6.81
CA ASN A 111 -13.96 -3.26 5.99
C ASN A 111 -15.09 -2.90 5.01
N ALA A 112 -16.30 -3.39 5.27
CA ALA A 112 -17.43 -3.25 4.37
C ALA A 112 -18.23 -1.96 4.62
N ARG A 113 -18.98 -1.52 3.61
CA ARG A 113 -19.90 -0.38 3.68
C ARG A 113 -21.22 -0.76 3.03
N MET A 114 -22.32 -0.21 3.53
CA MET A 114 -23.58 -0.30 2.78
C MET A 114 -23.57 0.67 1.61
N GLU A 115 -24.11 0.21 0.48
CA GLU A 115 -24.21 0.98 -0.76
C GLU A 115 -25.52 0.63 -1.47
N ARG A 116 -26.05 1.57 -2.27
CA ARG A 116 -27.22 1.34 -3.11
C ARG A 116 -26.81 1.52 -4.57
N ARG A 117 -27.03 0.48 -5.40
CA ARG A 117 -26.78 0.50 -6.85
C ARG A 117 -28.06 0.10 -7.58
N ASP A 118 -28.48 0.92 -8.54
CA ASP A 118 -29.69 0.69 -9.36
C ASP A 118 -30.94 0.33 -8.53
N GLY A 119 -31.10 0.97 -7.37
CA GLY A 119 -32.22 0.74 -6.45
C GLY A 119 -32.06 -0.43 -5.48
N GLN A 120 -31.09 -1.32 -5.70
CA GLN A 120 -30.79 -2.48 -4.85
C GLN A 120 -29.83 -2.10 -3.70
N THR A 121 -30.18 -2.48 -2.48
CA THR A 121 -29.29 -2.37 -1.31
C THR A 121 -28.30 -3.52 -1.30
N GLY A 122 -27.02 -3.20 -1.08
CA GLY A 122 -25.97 -4.18 -0.94
C GLY A 122 -24.85 -3.68 -0.05
N VAL A 123 -23.84 -4.54 0.08
CA VAL A 123 -22.63 -4.26 0.84
C VAL A 123 -21.46 -4.22 -0.13
N THR A 124 -20.68 -3.15 -0.08
CA THR A 124 -19.39 -3.06 -0.78
C THR A 124 -18.24 -3.32 0.16
N PHE A 125 -17.37 -4.25 -0.23
CA PHE A 125 -16.19 -4.61 0.53
C PHE A 125 -15.04 -4.92 -0.41
N VAL A 126 -13.84 -4.83 0.14
CA VAL A 126 -12.60 -5.16 -0.54
C VAL A 126 -12.45 -6.67 -0.51
N GLN A 127 -12.24 -7.30 -1.67
CA GLN A 127 -11.77 -8.68 -1.65
C GLN A 127 -10.29 -8.67 -1.25
N ASP A 128 -9.98 -9.13 -0.04
CA ASP A 128 -8.60 -9.49 0.28
C ASP A 128 -8.22 -10.66 -0.62
N GLN A 129 -7.23 -10.46 -1.51
CA GLN A 129 -6.71 -11.55 -2.34
C GLN A 129 -5.96 -12.63 -1.54
N LEU A 130 -5.87 -12.50 -0.22
CA LEU A 130 -5.33 -13.51 0.69
C LEU A 130 -6.44 -14.40 1.25
N SER A 131 -7.04 -15.22 0.37
CA SER A 131 -7.64 -16.52 0.72
C SER A 131 -8.13 -17.27 -0.52
N LEU A 132 -7.24 -17.48 -1.50
CA LEU A 132 -7.30 -18.68 -2.35
C LEU A 132 -6.58 -19.82 -1.63
N THR A 133 -7.11 -20.22 -0.48
CA THR A 133 -6.82 -21.53 0.14
C THR A 133 -8.09 -22.02 0.80
N SER A 134 -9.06 -22.42 -0.02
CA SER A 134 -10.06 -23.40 0.39
C SER A 134 -9.92 -24.63 -0.48
N VAL A 135 -9.11 -25.55 0.05
CA VAL A 135 -9.43 -26.98 0.16
C VAL A 135 -10.14 -27.57 -1.06
N SER A 136 -9.37 -28.21 -1.94
CA SER A 136 -9.86 -29.29 -2.77
C SER A 136 -10.31 -30.45 -1.87
N ASN A 137 -11.58 -30.47 -1.49
CA ASN A 137 -12.24 -31.66 -0.99
C ASN A 137 -13.25 -32.12 -2.04
N SER A 138 -12.88 -33.16 -2.79
CA SER A 138 -13.71 -34.09 -3.57
C SER A 138 -12.70 -35.03 -4.24
N LYS A 139 -12.71 -36.35 -4.08
CA LYS A 139 -13.70 -37.29 -3.54
C LYS A 139 -12.96 -38.60 -3.27
#